data_AF-A0A1C4J3G3-F1
#
_entry.id   AF-A0A1C4J3G3-F1
#
_cell.length_a   1.000
_cell.length_b   1.000
_cell.length_c   1.000
_cell.angle_alpha   90.00
_cell.angle_beta   90.00
_cell.angle_gamma   90.00
#
_symmetry.space_group_name_H-M   'P 1'
#
loop_
_entity.id
_entity.type
_entity.pdbx_description
1 polymer ?
#
loop_
_entity_poly.entity_id
_entity_poly.type
_entity_poly.pdbx_seq_one_letter_code
_entity_poly.pdbx_strand_id
1 'polypeptide(L)'
;MGDSQVLGSVTVDNDGDDDAYPVWTIKGPATTVTLTNVTTGQTLALTRTITGADTIVIDTRERQQTALLNGVTNLWPDLSDDSSLWPLETGVNDLSLTVAGSTTDTSVRMTYQPRYLAA
;
A
#
# COMPACT_ATOMS: atom_id res chain seq x y z
N MET A 1 19.29 -16.07 -4.42
CA MET A 1 18.08 -16.18 -5.24
C MET A 1 16.95 -15.65 -4.39
N GLY A 2 16.62 -14.37 -4.52
CA GLY A 2 15.49 -13.76 -3.81
C GLY A 2 14.42 -13.55 -4.86
N ASP A 3 13.43 -14.44 -4.89
CA ASP A 3 12.28 -14.28 -5.75
C ASP A 3 11.51 -13.05 -5.28
N SER A 4 11.50 -11.99 -6.09
CA SER A 4 10.56 -10.90 -5.89
C SER A 4 9.21 -11.41 -6.34
N GLN A 5 8.35 -11.80 -5.40
CA GLN A 5 6.98 -12.14 -5.74
C GLN A 5 6.23 -10.82 -5.93
N VAL A 6 5.99 -10.48 -7.20
CA VAL A 6 4.99 -9.48 -7.57
C VAL A 6 3.65 -10.09 -7.14
N LEU A 7 3.00 -9.50 -6.13
CA LEU A 7 1.68 -9.95 -5.70
C LEU A 7 0.61 -9.66 -6.76
N GLY A 8 0.97 -8.92 -7.81
CA GLY A 8 0.26 -8.84 -9.08
C GLY A 8 0.05 -7.41 -9.55
N SER A 9 -0.38 -7.29 -10.80
CA SER A 9 -1.14 -6.12 -11.26
C SER A 9 -2.59 -6.28 -10.83
N VAL A 10 -3.19 -5.26 -10.23
CA VAL A 10 -4.59 -5.27 -9.80
C VAL A 10 -5.28 -4.02 -10.31
N THR A 11 -6.49 -4.19 -10.82
CA THR A 11 -7.37 -3.10 -11.24
C THR A 11 -8.43 -2.90 -10.17
N VAL A 12 -8.63 -1.65 -9.75
CA VAL A 12 -9.57 -1.25 -8.71
C VAL A 12 -10.47 -0.16 -9.24
N ASP A 13 -11.78 -0.30 -9.05
CA ASP A 13 -12.75 0.74 -9.41
C ASP A 13 -13.17 1.50 -8.15
N ASN A 14 -12.84 2.79 -8.08
CA ASN A 14 -13.37 3.71 -7.08
C ASN A 14 -14.68 4.30 -7.63
N ASP A 15 -15.80 3.68 -7.27
CA ASP A 15 -17.14 4.06 -7.72
C ASP A 15 -17.71 5.31 -7.01
N GLY A 16 -16.90 5.98 -6.19
CA GLY A 16 -17.23 7.25 -5.55
C GLY A 16 -17.13 8.45 -6.48
N ASP A 17 -17.60 9.61 -6.01
CA ASP A 17 -17.53 10.90 -6.73
C ASP A 17 -16.26 11.70 -6.41
N ASP A 18 -15.39 11.17 -5.57
CA ASP A 18 -14.19 11.84 -5.06
C ASP A 18 -13.08 10.80 -4.75
N ASP A 19 -11.86 11.30 -4.53
CA ASP A 19 -10.68 10.51 -4.26
C ASP A 19 -10.84 9.66 -2.98
N ALA A 20 -10.48 8.38 -3.08
CA ALA A 20 -10.51 7.45 -1.96
C ALA A 20 -9.09 7.13 -1.47
N TYR A 21 -8.83 7.34 -0.19
CA TYR A 21 -7.51 7.11 0.40
C TYR A 21 -7.43 5.69 1.00
N PRO A 22 -6.64 4.77 0.42
CA PRO A 22 -6.55 3.40 0.89
C PRO A 22 -5.75 3.24 2.19
N VAL A 23 -6.12 2.23 2.96
CA VAL A 23 -5.28 1.67 4.02
C VAL A 23 -4.67 0.36 3.52
N TRP A 24 -3.35 0.28 3.59
CA TRP A 24 -2.57 -0.89 3.18
C TRP A 24 -2.17 -1.71 4.39
N THR A 25 -2.42 -3.02 4.33
CA THR A 25 -1.97 -3.98 5.33
C THR A 25 -1.09 -5.02 4.65
N ILE A 26 0.19 -5.08 5.05
CA ILE A 26 1.18 -6.00 4.51
C ILE A 26 1.59 -6.96 5.61
N LYS A 27 1.33 -8.25 5.41
CA LYS A 27 1.82 -9.32 6.28
C LYS A 27 3.08 -9.91 5.68
N GLY A 28 4.13 -10.03 6.49
CA GLY A 28 5.43 -10.54 6.06
C GLY A 28 5.46 -12.05 5.82
N PRO A 29 6.64 -12.61 5.50
CA PRO A 29 7.93 -11.93 5.42
C PRO A 29 8.02 -10.97 4.22
N ALA A 30 8.83 -9.92 4.36
CA ALA A 30 9.16 -8.98 3.30
C ALA A 30 10.46 -8.23 3.65
N THR A 31 11.18 -7.75 2.64
CA THR A 31 12.36 -6.88 2.80
C THR A 31 12.15 -5.49 2.23
N THR A 32 11.35 -5.39 1.16
CA THR A 32 10.89 -4.13 0.58
C THR A 32 9.45 -4.28 0.11
N VAL A 33 8.71 -3.18 0.16
CA VAL A 33 7.34 -3.08 -0.34
C VAL A 33 7.28 -1.88 -1.27
N THR A 34 6.78 -2.09 -2.49
CA THR A 34 6.54 -1.03 -3.48
C THR A 34 5.11 -1.15 -3.99
N LEU A 35 4.32 -0.10 -3.79
CA LEU A 35 2.94 0.00 -4.21
C LEU A 35 2.84 1.17 -5.18
N THR A 36 2.52 0.89 -6.43
CA THR A 36 2.44 1.90 -7.48
C THR A 36 1.02 2.00 -8.00
N ASN A 37 0.46 3.21 -8.02
CA ASN A 37 -0.70 3.53 -8.82
C ASN A 37 -0.21 3.89 -10.23
N VAL A 38 -0.39 2.97 -11.17
CA VAL A 38 0.06 3.11 -12.56
C VAL A 38 -0.75 4.17 -13.29
N THR A 39 -2.04 4.32 -12.96
CA THR A 39 -2.91 5.36 -13.52
C THR A 39 -2.36 6.76 -13.26
N THR A 40 -1.92 7.02 -12.02
CA THR A 40 -1.42 8.35 -11.61
C THR A 40 0.10 8.50 -11.64
N GLY A 41 0.84 7.40 -11.81
CA GLY A 41 2.30 7.36 -11.75
C GLY A 41 2.89 7.49 -10.34
N GLN A 42 2.04 7.54 -9.31
CA GLN A 42 2.47 7.71 -7.93
C GLN A 42 2.94 6.37 -7.33
N THR A 43 3.98 6.42 -6.50
CA THR A 43 4.55 5.23 -5.86
C THR A 43 4.70 5.46 -4.37
N LEU A 44 4.47 4.40 -3.61
CA LEU A 44 4.78 4.30 -2.19
C LEU A 44 5.81 3.19 -2.02
N ALA A 45 6.99 3.51 -1.50
CA ALA A 45 8.08 2.55 -1.32
C ALA A 45 8.59 2.55 0.12
N LEU A 46 8.67 1.35 0.71
CA LEU A 46 9.08 1.12 2.08
C LEU A 46 10.18 0.06 2.12
N THR A 47 11.32 0.38 2.74
CA THR A 47 12.44 -0.55 2.90
C THR A 47 12.51 -1.03 4.34
N ARG A 48 11.90 -2.19 4.62
CA ARG A 48 11.89 -2.78 5.96
C ARG A 48 11.88 -4.29 5.88
N THR A 49 12.82 -4.92 6.58
CA THR A 49 12.77 -6.37 6.80
C THR A 49 11.79 -6.72 7.91
N ILE A 50 10.81 -7.56 7.60
CA ILE A 50 9.78 -8.08 8.51
C ILE A 50 9.66 -9.60 8.37
N THR A 51 9.24 -10.26 9.43
CA THR A 51 9.05 -11.72 9.50
C THR A 51 7.60 -12.13 9.18
N GLY A 52 7.32 -13.43 9.10
CA GLY A 52 5.95 -13.95 8.86
C GLY A 52 4.92 -13.64 9.96
N ALA A 53 5.39 -13.26 11.15
CA ALA A 53 4.53 -12.84 12.27
C ALA A 53 4.21 -11.34 12.26
N ASP A 54 4.95 -10.57 11.46
CA ASP A 54 4.89 -9.12 11.45
C ASP A 54 3.84 -8.60 10.46
N THR A 55 3.23 -7.47 10.81
CA THR A 55 2.28 -6.76 9.96
C THR A 55 2.60 -5.28 9.91
N ILE A 56 2.67 -4.73 8.71
CA ILE A 56 2.78 -3.31 8.44
C ILE A 56 1.41 -2.78 8.08
N VAL A 57 1.00 -1.67 8.69
CA VAL A 57 -0.19 -0.93 8.32
C VAL A 57 0.22 0.47 7.89
N ILE A 58 -0.14 0.85 6.67
CA ILE A 58 0.06 2.19 6.14
C ILE A 58 -1.29 2.81 5.89
N ASP A 59 -1.58 3.86 6.62
CA ASP A 59 -2.79 4.64 6.48
C ASP A 59 -2.47 5.86 5.59
N THR A 60 -3.10 5.97 4.42
CA THR A 60 -2.92 7.13 3.54
C THR A 60 -3.98 8.21 3.75
N ARG A 61 -4.97 7.97 4.61
CA ARG A 61 -6.09 8.89 4.82
C ARG A 61 -5.59 10.24 5.30
N GLU A 62 -6.10 11.30 4.69
CA GLU A 62 -5.72 12.66 5.03
C GLU A 62 -5.86 12.90 6.54
N ARG A 63 -4.86 13.56 7.14
CA ARG A 63 -4.80 13.88 8.59
C ARG A 63 -4.75 12.67 9.53
N GLN A 64 -4.71 11.43 9.02
CA GLN A 64 -4.55 10.19 9.78
C GLN A 64 -3.37 9.36 9.27
N GLN A 65 -2.49 9.98 8.49
CA GLN A 65 -1.39 9.29 7.82
C GLN A 65 -0.43 8.68 8.83
N THR A 66 -0.23 7.36 8.71
CA THR A 66 0.67 6.60 9.58
C THR A 66 1.32 5.47 8.81
N ALA A 67 2.51 5.06 9.24
CA ALA A 67 3.16 3.83 8.81
C ALA A 67 3.64 3.10 10.07
N LEU A 68 3.01 1.98 10.41
CA LEU A 68 3.24 1.29 11.67
C LEU A 68 3.54 -0.19 11.46
N LEU A 69 4.59 -0.68 12.13
CA LEU A 69 4.88 -2.09 12.30
C LEU A 69 4.24 -2.57 13.60
N ASN A 70 3.43 -3.63 13.50
CA ASN A 70 2.71 -4.26 14.60
C ASN A 70 1.91 -3.27 15.46
N GLY A 71 1.46 -2.16 14.84
CA GLY A 71 0.70 -1.08 15.48
C GLY A 71 1.48 -0.19 16.45
N VAL A 72 2.80 -0.41 16.63
CA VAL A 72 3.57 0.25 17.70
C VAL A 72 4.84 0.94 17.20
N THR A 73 5.52 0.38 16.20
CA THR A 73 6.79 0.94 15.72
C THR A 73 6.54 1.81 14.50
N ASN A 74 6.94 3.08 14.59
CA ASN A 74 6.85 4.03 13.48
C ASN A 74 7.82 3.64 12.36
N LEU A 75 7.30 3.42 11.16
CA LEU A 75 8.04 3.12 9.94
C LEU A 75 8.09 4.30 8.96
N TRP A 76 7.61 5.48 9.34
CA TRP A 76 7.72 6.68 8.49
C TRP A 76 9.16 6.96 8.02
N PRO A 77 10.21 6.79 8.86
CA PRO A 77 11.60 6.96 8.41
C PRO A 77 12.09 5.89 7.41
N ASP A 78 11.39 4.77 7.28
CA ASP A 78 11.73 3.68 6.35
C ASP A 78 11.07 3.89 4.96
N LEU A 79 10.23 4.93 4.80
CA LEU A 79 9.67 5.34 3.51
C LEU A 79 10.75 6.03 2.67
N SER A 80 10.75 5.75 1.37
CA SER A 80 11.61 6.46 0.41
C SER A 80 11.14 7.91 0.23
N ASP A 81 12.08 8.82 -0.03
CA ASP A 81 11.81 10.24 -0.34
C ASP A 81 10.88 10.43 -1.55
N ASP A 82 10.87 9.48 -2.49
CA ASP A 82 9.97 9.49 -3.67
C ASP A 82 8.55 8.99 -3.35
N SER A 83 8.28 8.60 -2.10
CA SER A 83 6.99 8.02 -1.72
C SER A 83 5.89 9.07 -1.61
N SER A 84 4.78 8.83 -2.30
CA SER A 84 3.51 9.52 -2.10
C SER A 84 2.52 8.60 -1.38
N LEU A 85 1.79 9.13 -0.39
CA LEU A 85 0.65 8.46 0.22
C LEU A 85 -0.58 8.67 -0.65
N TRP A 86 -0.57 8.04 -1.83
CA TRP A 86 -1.47 8.34 -2.94
C TRP A 86 -2.91 7.86 -2.72
N PRO A 87 -3.91 8.59 -3.25
CA PRO A 87 -5.30 8.14 -3.32
C PRO A 87 -5.56 7.25 -4.55
N LEU A 88 -6.75 6.64 -4.56
CA LEU A 88 -7.40 6.11 -5.76
C LEU A 88 -8.27 7.23 -6.34
N GLU A 89 -8.00 7.62 -7.59
CA GLU A 89 -8.84 8.59 -8.31
C GLU A 89 -10.23 7.99 -8.57
N THR A 90 -11.23 8.82 -8.85
CA THR A 90 -12.55 8.33 -9.30
C THR A 90 -12.41 7.43 -10.54
N GLY A 91 -13.11 6.30 -10.51
CA GLY A 91 -13.10 5.29 -11.57
C GLY A 91 -11.96 4.29 -11.46
N VAL A 92 -11.52 3.80 -12.63
CA VAL A 92 -10.60 2.66 -12.71
C VAL A 92 -9.15 3.08 -12.48
N ASN A 93 -8.53 2.47 -11.47
CA ASN A 93 -7.13 2.62 -11.11
C ASN A 93 -6.39 1.29 -11.34
N ASP A 94 -5.33 1.33 -12.15
CA ASP A 94 -4.43 0.20 -12.34
C ASP A 94 -3.27 0.31 -11.36
N LEU A 95 -3.05 -0.74 -10.59
CA LEU A 95 -2.04 -0.79 -9.53
C LEU A 95 -1.03 -1.91 -9.79
N SER A 96 0.21 -1.67 -9.37
CA SER A 96 1.29 -2.66 -9.37
C SER A 96 1.85 -2.84 -7.96
N LEU A 97 1.79 -4.06 -7.44
CA LEU A 97 2.19 -4.38 -6.07
C LEU A 97 3.39 -5.33 -6.08
N THR A 98 4.53 -4.85 -5.61
CA THR A 98 5.77 -5.63 -5.54
C THR A 98 6.23 -5.75 -4.09
N VAL A 99 6.49 -6.99 -3.65
CA VAL A 99 7.02 -7.26 -2.31
C VAL A 99 8.24 -8.17 -2.45
N ALA A 100 9.42 -7.64 -2.16
CA ALA A 100 10.65 -8.44 -2.18
C ALA A 100 10.79 -9.22 -0.86
N GLY A 101 11.45 -10.38 -0.92
CA GLY A 101 11.61 -11.25 0.26
C GLY A 101 10.30 -11.90 0.72
N SER A 102 9.31 -11.92 -0.17
CA SER A 102 8.01 -12.55 0.04
C SER A 102 8.12 -14.07 -0.03
N THR A 103 7.16 -14.73 0.60
CA THR A 103 6.96 -16.19 0.57
C THR A 103 5.48 -16.47 0.38
N THR A 104 5.08 -17.75 0.40
CA THR A 104 3.68 -18.16 0.37
C THR A 104 2.84 -17.63 1.53
N ASP A 105 3.47 -17.21 2.63
CA ASP A 105 2.78 -16.66 3.81
C ASP A 105 2.58 -15.13 3.72
N THR A 106 3.20 -14.47 2.74
CA THR A 106 3.14 -13.02 2.54
C THR A 106 1.82 -12.64 1.88
N SER A 107 1.19 -11.58 2.36
CA SER A 107 -0.05 -11.06 1.77
C SER A 107 -0.11 -9.54 1.84
N VAL A 108 -0.65 -8.91 0.79
CA VAL A 108 -1.00 -7.49 0.77
C VAL A 108 -2.51 -7.37 0.68
N ARG A 109 -3.09 -6.57 1.56
CA ARG A 109 -4.51 -6.23 1.57
C ARG A 109 -4.66 -4.72 1.50
N MET A 110 -5.56 -4.28 0.63
CA MET A 110 -5.99 -2.89 0.52
C MET A 110 -7.45 -2.77 0.97
N THR A 111 -7.75 -1.74 1.75
CA THR A 111 -9.14 -1.36 2.07
C THR A 111 -9.30 0.14 1.85
N TYR A 112 -10.36 0.55 1.19
CA TYR A 112 -10.69 1.96 0.96
C TYR A 112 -12.19 2.18 1.17
N GLN A 113 -12.58 3.44 1.36
CA GLN A 113 -13.98 3.84 1.43
C GLN A 113 -14.24 4.86 0.30
N PRO A 114 -15.05 4.50 -0.71
CA PRO A 114 -15.53 5.46 -1.70
C PRO A 114 -16.22 6.64 -1.03
N ARG A 115 -15.99 7.85 -1.53
CA ARG A 115 -16.65 9.08 -1.06
C ARG A 115 -17.69 9.48 -2.09
N TYR A 116 -18.95 9.58 -1.67
CA TYR A 116 -20.04 10.07 -2.53
C TYR A 116 -20.37 11.50 -2.12
N LEU A 117 -20.35 12.43 -3.08
CA LEU A 117 -20.76 13.80 -2.85
C LEU A 117 -22.28 13.84 -2.99
N ALA A 118 -23.00 13.87 -1.87
CA ALA A 118 -24.45 14.04 -1.91
C ALA A 118 -24.77 15.39 -2.59
N ALA A 119 -25.50 15.31 -3.71
CA ALA A 119 -26.00 16.44 -4.49
C ALA A 119 -27.08 17.25 -3.75
#